data_AF-A0A5K1HGZ0-F1
#
_entry.id   AF-A0A5K1HGZ0-F1
#
_cell.length_a   1.000
_cell.length_b   1.000
_cell.length_c   1.000
_cell.angle_alpha   90.00
_cell.angle_beta   90.00
_cell.angle_gamma   90.00
#
_symmetry.space_group_name_H-M   'P 1'
#
loop_
_entity.id
_entity.type
_entity.pdbx_description
1 polymer ?
#
loop_
_entity_poly.entity_id
_entity_poly.type
_entity_poly.pdbx_seq_one_letter_code
_entity_poly.pdbx_strand_id
1 'polypeptide(L)'
;FLESMGHMLFIDQPLNVGFSYSGNRTGTQQVSSSNEGALHLVNFLYNFYREWPKLAASPLYITGESFAGHYIPAFAREILLNETFKAATKVNLKGVAIGDGWVDPINQFNYYDSLLYSAGIISNKFREVSTWMQTRAC
;
A
#
# COMPACT_ATOMS: atom_id res chain seq x y z
N PHE A 1 9.27 10.69 17.61
CA PHE A 1 10.50 10.04 17.12
C PHE A 1 10.62 10.06 15.59
N LEU A 2 9.58 9.77 14.80
CA LEU A 2 9.67 9.78 13.32
C LEU A 2 9.76 11.19 12.68
N GLU A 3 9.13 12.22 13.25
CA GLU A 3 9.17 13.60 12.73
C GLU A 3 10.55 14.26 12.74
N SER A 4 11.53 13.67 13.46
CA SER A 4 12.88 14.24 13.58
C SER A 4 13.83 13.85 12.43
N MET A 5 13.39 13.01 11.48
CA MET A 5 14.26 12.44 10.44
C MET A 5 13.86 12.79 8.99
N GLY A 6 12.72 13.44 8.76
CA GLY A 6 12.28 13.81 7.41
C GLY A 6 10.86 14.38 7.38
N HIS A 7 10.41 14.77 6.19
CA HIS A 7 9.03 15.20 5.97
C HIS A 7 8.12 13.97 5.82
N MET A 8 7.01 13.95 6.56
CA MET A 8 6.00 12.90 6.46
C MET A 8 4.76 13.44 5.76
N LEU A 9 4.25 12.67 4.81
CA LEU A 9 3.02 12.96 4.07
C LEU A 9 2.07 11.78 4.21
N PHE A 10 0.91 12.03 4.82
CA PHE A 10 -0.17 11.05 4.97
C PHE A 10 -1.24 11.34 3.93
N ILE A 11 -1.65 10.31 3.19
CA ILE A 11 -2.57 10.44 2.07
C ILE A 11 -3.75 9.51 2.33
N ASP A 12 -4.93 10.10 2.52
CA ASP A 12 -6.19 9.34 2.48
C ASP A 12 -6.42 8.86 1.05
N GLN A 13 -6.34 7.55 0.85
CA GLN A 13 -6.50 6.92 -0.46
C GLN A 13 -7.06 5.49 -0.31
N PRO A 14 -7.76 4.96 -1.32
CA PRO A 14 -8.12 5.62 -2.58
C PRO A 14 -9.34 6.55 -2.45
N LEU A 15 -9.98 6.90 -3.57
CA LEU A 15 -11.25 7.66 -3.56
C LEU A 15 -12.26 6.99 -2.60
N ASN A 16 -12.93 7.81 -1.80
CA ASN A 16 -13.88 7.45 -0.73
C ASN A 16 -13.25 6.94 0.58
N VAL A 17 -11.95 7.07 0.77
CA VAL A 17 -11.29 6.86 2.08
C VAL A 17 -11.14 8.19 2.81
N GLY A 18 -11.56 8.23 4.08
CA GLY A 18 -11.36 9.38 4.97
C GLY A 18 -11.92 10.70 4.40
N PHE A 19 -11.01 11.64 4.12
CA PHE A 19 -11.34 12.95 3.54
C PHE A 19 -11.24 13.01 2.01
N SER A 20 -10.86 11.92 1.34
CA SER A 20 -10.77 11.86 -0.13
C SER A 20 -12.12 11.50 -0.76
N TYR A 21 -12.79 12.46 -1.41
CA TYR A 21 -14.08 12.27 -2.08
C TYR A 21 -14.22 13.10 -3.37
N SER A 22 -15.10 12.67 -4.28
CA SER A 22 -15.33 13.34 -5.57
C SER A 22 -16.55 14.27 -5.50
N GLY A 23 -16.40 15.45 -4.90
CA GLY A 23 -17.44 16.49 -4.83
C GLY A 23 -18.63 16.11 -3.92
N ASN A 24 -19.43 15.12 -4.32
CA ASN A 24 -20.48 14.53 -3.50
C ASN A 24 -19.99 13.22 -2.84
N ARG A 25 -20.09 13.14 -1.51
CA ARG A 25 -19.73 11.97 -0.70
C ARG A 25 -20.63 10.75 -0.93
N THR A 26 -21.77 10.92 -1.60
CA THR A 26 -22.67 9.80 -1.97
C THR A 26 -22.46 9.32 -3.41
N GLY A 27 -21.33 9.68 -4.04
CA GLY A 27 -21.01 9.23 -5.39
C GLY A 27 -20.80 7.71 -5.47
N THR A 28 -21.03 7.14 -6.65
CA THR A 28 -20.84 5.70 -6.93
C THR A 28 -19.48 5.38 -7.56
N GLN A 29 -18.65 6.40 -7.82
CA GLN A 29 -17.30 6.21 -8.36
C GLN A 29 -16.43 5.49 -7.32
N GLN A 30 -15.73 4.46 -7.75
CA GLN A 30 -14.89 3.63 -6.89
C GLN A 30 -13.57 3.33 -7.59
N VAL A 31 -12.52 3.21 -6.79
CA VAL A 31 -11.24 2.64 -7.24
C VAL A 31 -11.26 1.16 -6.94
N SER A 32 -11.11 0.34 -7.97
CA SER A 32 -11.34 -1.09 -7.92
C SER A 32 -10.07 -1.93 -7.88
N SER A 33 -8.90 -1.30 -8.05
CA SER A 33 -7.61 -1.98 -8.05
C SER A 33 -6.47 -1.10 -7.53
N SER A 34 -5.41 -1.75 -7.04
CA SER A 34 -4.17 -1.07 -6.63
C SER A 34 -3.49 -0.35 -7.79
N ASN A 35 -3.65 -0.84 -9.03
CA ASN A 35 -3.16 -0.18 -10.23
C ASN A 35 -3.89 1.13 -10.52
N GLU A 36 -5.22 1.15 -10.40
CA GLU A 36 -6.02 2.36 -10.53
C GLU A 36 -5.68 3.35 -9.40
N GLY A 37 -5.52 2.86 -8.17
CA GLY A 37 -5.02 3.66 -7.05
C GLY A 37 -3.64 4.27 -7.32
N ALA A 38 -2.75 3.55 -8.01
CA ALA A 38 -1.43 4.05 -8.38
C ALA A 38 -1.48 5.24 -9.33
N LEU A 39 -2.39 5.20 -10.31
CA LEU A 39 -2.64 6.32 -11.23
C LEU A 39 -3.13 7.55 -10.47
N HIS A 40 -4.05 7.37 -9.52
CA HIS A 40 -4.55 8.46 -8.68
C HIS A 40 -3.44 9.03 -7.80
N LEU A 41 -2.60 8.19 -7.20
CA LEU A 41 -1.46 8.64 -6.41
C LEU A 41 -0.48 9.46 -7.26
N VAL A 42 -0.13 8.99 -8.45
CA VAL A 42 0.81 9.71 -9.33
C VAL A 42 0.24 11.06 -9.75
N ASN A 43 -1.06 11.15 -10.04
CA ASN A 43 -1.73 12.42 -10.30
C ASN A 43 -1.72 13.35 -9.07
N PHE A 44 -1.93 12.81 -7.87
CA PHE A 44 -1.81 13.56 -6.64
C PHE A 44 -0.38 14.09 -6.44
N LEU A 45 0.64 13.23 -6.56
CA LEU A 45 2.05 13.60 -6.40
C LEU A 45 2.50 14.61 -7.46
N TYR A 46 1.97 14.53 -8.68
CA TYR A 46 2.24 15.51 -9.73
C TYR A 46 1.81 16.91 -9.29
N ASN A 47 0.57 17.05 -8.78
CA ASN A 47 0.08 18.33 -8.28
C ASN A 47 0.78 18.77 -7.00
N PHE A 48 1.06 17.83 -6.10
CA PHE A 48 1.81 18.08 -4.86
C PHE A 48 3.19 18.68 -5.15
N TYR A 49 3.98 18.09 -6.04
CA TYR A 49 5.31 18.64 -6.37
C TYR A 49 5.26 19.93 -7.19
N ARG A 50 4.14 20.25 -7.85
CA ARG A 50 3.96 21.57 -8.47
C ARG A 50 3.72 22.66 -7.44
N GLU A 51 2.96 22.36 -6.39
CA GLU A 51 2.70 23.29 -5.29
C GLU A 51 3.93 23.42 -4.36
N TRP A 52 4.64 22.32 -4.10
CA TRP A 52 5.83 22.27 -3.25
C TRP A 52 7.08 21.77 -3.99
N PRO A 53 7.60 22.53 -4.98
CA PRO A 53 8.69 22.07 -5.85
C PRO A 53 10.00 21.79 -5.12
N LYS A 54 10.23 22.43 -3.96
CA LYS A 54 11.42 22.17 -3.14
C LYS A 54 11.46 20.74 -2.59
N LEU A 55 10.29 20.13 -2.35
CA LEU A 55 10.22 18.76 -1.82
C LEU A 55 10.56 17.71 -2.88
N ALA A 56 10.41 18.01 -4.17
CA ALA A 56 10.71 17.08 -5.26
C ALA A 56 12.19 16.66 -5.31
N ALA A 57 13.10 17.51 -4.83
CA ALA A 57 14.53 17.20 -4.73
C ALA A 57 14.85 16.21 -3.59
N SER A 58 13.94 16.04 -2.63
CA SER A 58 14.15 15.15 -1.49
C SER A 58 14.00 13.68 -1.92
N PRO A 59 14.76 12.76 -1.32
CA PRO A 59 14.51 11.33 -1.45
C PRO A 59 13.06 10.98 -1.08
N LEU A 60 12.34 10.35 -1.99
CA LEU A 60 11.01 9.81 -1.73
C LEU A 60 11.13 8.37 -1.24
N TYR A 61 10.48 8.07 -0.13
CA TYR A 61 10.23 6.72 0.36
C TYR A 61 8.73 6.51 0.47
N ILE A 62 8.23 5.36 0.01
CA ILE A 62 6.81 5.02 0.12
C ILE A 62 6.67 3.93 1.18
N THR A 63 5.92 4.25 2.24
CA THR A 63 5.80 3.39 3.41
C THR A 63 4.34 3.16 3.77
N GLY A 64 4.03 2.00 4.34
CA GLY A 64 2.67 1.67 4.76
C GLY A 64 2.57 0.26 5.34
N GLU A 65 1.36 -0.13 5.72
CA GLU A 65 1.09 -1.37 6.44
C GLU A 65 -0.09 -2.16 5.84
N SER A 66 -0.16 -3.46 6.13
CA SER A 66 -1.34 -4.30 5.84
C SER A 66 -1.61 -4.37 4.32
N PHE A 67 -2.78 -3.93 3.84
CA PHE A 67 -3.11 -3.91 2.42
C PHE A 67 -2.18 -3.00 1.59
N ALA A 68 -1.38 -2.14 2.24
CA ALA A 68 -0.29 -1.44 1.58
C ALA A 68 0.73 -2.39 0.92
N GLY A 69 0.77 -3.66 1.30
CA GLY A 69 1.48 -4.73 0.59
C GLY A 69 1.07 -4.88 -0.88
N HIS A 70 -0.16 -4.52 -1.25
CA HIS A 70 -0.61 -4.44 -2.64
C HIS A 70 -0.43 -3.04 -3.24
N TYR A 71 -0.70 -1.99 -2.46
CA TYR A 71 -0.61 -0.61 -2.95
C TYR A 71 0.83 -0.20 -3.27
N ILE A 72 1.76 -0.40 -2.33
CA ILE A 72 3.12 0.13 -2.43
C ILE A 72 3.89 -0.43 -3.64
N PRO A 73 3.85 -1.75 -3.94
CA PRO A 73 4.46 -2.26 -5.17
C PRO A 73 3.83 -1.67 -6.44
N ALA A 74 2.50 -1.50 -6.46
CA ALA A 74 1.81 -0.88 -7.60
C ALA A 74 2.21 0.60 -7.77
N PHE A 75 2.30 1.34 -6.66
CA PHE A 75 2.69 2.75 -6.62
C PHE A 75 4.14 2.94 -7.08
N ALA A 76 5.07 2.16 -6.52
CA ALA A 76 6.47 2.20 -6.91
C ALA A 76 6.65 1.86 -8.39
N ARG A 77 5.97 0.81 -8.88
CA ARG A 77 5.99 0.44 -10.30
C ARG A 77 5.51 1.57 -11.19
N GLU A 78 4.38 2.20 -10.86
CA GLU A 78 3.84 3.29 -11.66
C GLU A 78 4.80 4.49 -11.69
N ILE A 79 5.36 4.89 -10.54
CA ILE A 79 6.36 5.96 -10.46
C ILE A 79 7.61 5.65 -11.30
N LEU A 80 8.08 4.40 -11.26
CA LEU A 80 9.29 3.99 -11.98
C LEU A 80 9.08 3.92 -13.50
N LEU A 81 7.91 3.50 -13.97
CA LEU A 81 7.63 3.30 -15.40
C LEU A 81 7.03 4.53 -16.09
N ASN A 82 6.46 5.47 -15.36
CA ASN A 82 5.82 6.66 -15.93
C ASN A 82 6.86 7.76 -16.25
N GLU A 83 7.44 7.71 -17.45
CA GLU A 83 8.47 8.66 -17.89
C GLU A 83 7.98 10.12 -17.90
N THR A 84 6.74 10.36 -18.29
CA THR A 84 6.14 11.71 -18.31
C THR A 84 6.08 12.30 -16.90
N PHE A 85 5.62 11.52 -15.93
CA PHE A 85 5.59 11.93 -14.53
C PHE A 85 6.99 12.21 -13.98
N LYS A 86 7.95 11.32 -14.25
CA LYS A 86 9.34 11.50 -13.80
C LYS A 86 9.98 12.74 -14.42
N ALA A 87 9.79 12.97 -15.71
CA ALA A 87 10.32 14.15 -16.39
C ALA A 87 9.73 15.45 -15.83
N ALA A 88 8.43 15.46 -15.53
CA ALA A 88 7.75 16.65 -15.04
C ALA A 88 8.04 16.97 -13.57
N THR A 89 8.18 15.95 -12.72
CA THR A 89 8.35 16.13 -11.27
C THR A 89 9.79 16.02 -10.80
N LYS A 90 10.67 15.36 -11.57
CA LYS A 90 12.03 14.98 -11.16
C LYS A 90 12.06 14.17 -9.85
N VAL A 91 10.98 13.43 -9.57
CA VAL A 91 10.83 12.61 -8.36
C VAL A 91 12.02 11.66 -8.18
N ASN A 92 12.48 11.53 -6.94
CA ASN A 92 13.64 10.74 -6.58
C ASN A 92 13.24 9.58 -5.64
N LEU A 93 12.53 8.59 -6.18
CA LEU A 93 12.16 7.38 -5.42
C LEU A 93 13.40 6.59 -5.02
N LYS A 94 13.66 6.45 -3.71
CA LYS A 94 14.82 5.75 -3.16
C LYS A 94 14.50 4.40 -2.54
N GLY A 95 13.29 4.18 -2.10
CA GLY A 95 12.92 2.91 -1.51
C GLY A 95 11.47 2.82 -1.10
N VAL A 96 11.12 1.63 -0.64
CA VAL A 96 9.81 1.31 -0.09
C VAL A 96 9.97 0.56 1.22
N ALA A 97 9.02 0.72 2.13
CA ALA A 97 8.94 -0.09 3.34
C ALA A 97 7.50 -0.54 3.57
N ILE A 98 7.29 -1.82 3.86
CA ILE A 98 5.96 -2.40 4.04
C ILE A 98 5.97 -3.13 5.37
N GLY A 99 5.22 -2.61 6.35
CA GLY A 99 4.99 -3.28 7.63
C GLY A 99 3.86 -4.30 7.50
N ASP A 100 4.06 -5.50 8.03
CA ASP A 100 3.02 -6.55 8.14
C ASP A 100 2.13 -6.68 6.89
N GLY A 101 2.77 -6.62 5.73
CA GLY A 101 2.09 -6.43 4.46
C GLY A 101 1.38 -7.70 3.99
N TRP A 102 0.18 -7.54 3.44
CA TRP A 102 -0.43 -8.59 2.63
C TRP A 102 0.13 -8.48 1.22
N VAL A 103 1.06 -9.37 0.86
CA VAL A 103 1.87 -9.31 -0.37
C VAL A 103 1.77 -10.61 -1.18
N ASP A 104 1.70 -11.74 -0.50
CA ASP A 104 1.58 -13.07 -1.10
C ASP A 104 0.49 -13.86 -0.37
N PRO A 105 -0.77 -13.66 -0.76
CA PRO A 105 -1.90 -14.27 -0.07
C PRO A 105 -1.80 -15.80 0.01
N ILE A 106 -1.38 -16.44 -1.08
CA ILE A 106 -1.35 -17.90 -1.17
C ILE A 106 -0.41 -18.47 -0.11
N ASN A 107 0.80 -17.92 -0.02
CA ASN A 107 1.75 -18.39 0.99
C ASN A 107 1.35 -17.92 2.40
N GLN A 108 0.98 -16.64 2.57
CA GLN A 108 0.65 -16.12 3.90
C GLN A 108 -0.54 -16.83 4.56
N PHE A 109 -1.59 -17.15 3.80
CA PHE A 109 -2.74 -17.88 4.35
C PHE A 109 -2.38 -19.28 4.85
N ASN A 110 -1.49 -19.98 4.14
CA ASN A 110 -1.06 -21.34 4.48
C ASN A 110 -0.13 -21.41 5.71
N TYR A 111 0.25 -20.27 6.30
CA TYR A 111 1.04 -20.22 7.52
C TYR A 111 0.26 -19.74 8.75
N TYR A 112 -0.99 -19.28 8.59
CA TYR A 112 -1.76 -18.76 9.72
C TYR A 112 -2.05 -19.83 10.78
N ASP A 113 -2.27 -21.07 10.39
CA ASP A 113 -2.47 -22.17 11.32
C ASP A 113 -1.25 -22.37 12.24
N SER A 114 -0.06 -22.39 11.64
CA SER A 114 1.21 -22.61 12.31
C SER A 114 1.57 -21.41 13.18
N LEU A 115 1.35 -20.19 12.69
CA LEU A 115 1.54 -18.95 13.46
C LEU A 115 0.66 -18.95 14.72
N LEU A 116 -0.65 -19.11 14.55
CA LEU A 116 -1.60 -19.07 15.67
C LEU A 116 -1.32 -20.17 16.69
N TYR A 117 -0.93 -21.36 16.24
CA TYR A 117 -0.56 -22.46 17.14
C TYR A 117 0.72 -22.15 17.92
N SER A 118 1.77 -21.66 17.24
CA SER A 118 3.03 -21.31 17.88
C SER A 118 2.89 -20.17 18.90
N ALA A 119 1.94 -19.26 18.68
CA ALA A 119 1.59 -18.19 19.60
C ALA A 119 0.70 -18.64 20.77
N GLY A 120 0.29 -19.91 20.82
CA GLY A 120 -0.59 -20.44 21.87
C GLY A 120 -2.05 -19.97 21.76
N ILE A 121 -2.46 -19.42 20.60
CA ILE A 121 -3.81 -18.88 20.39
C ILE A 121 -4.80 -20.01 20.09
N ILE A 122 -4.36 -21.07 19.39
CA ILE A 122 -5.21 -22.21 19.01
C ILE A 122 -4.65 -23.53 19.54
N SER A 123 -5.56 -24.50 19.76
CA SER A 123 -5.16 -25.87 20.12
C SER A 123 -4.55 -26.61 18.93
N ASN A 124 -3.78 -27.67 19.21
CA ASN A 124 -3.23 -28.55 18.16
C ASN A 124 -4.33 -29.13 17.26
N LYS A 125 -5.47 -29.49 17.85
CA LYS A 125 -6.63 -29.99 17.10
C LYS A 125 -7.18 -28.95 16.12
N PHE A 126 -7.26 -27.68 16.54
CA PHE A 126 -7.73 -26.61 15.65
C PHE A 126 -6.71 -26.33 14.54
N ARG A 127 -5.40 -26.37 14.84
CA ARG A 127 -4.34 -26.25 13.83
C ARG A 127 -4.53 -27.27 12.72
N GLU A 128 -4.69 -28.56 13.05
CA GLU A 128 -4.86 -29.63 12.07
C GLU A 128 -6.07 -29.42 11.14
N VAL A 129 -7.19 -28.93 11.69
CA VAL A 129 -8.38 -28.57 10.90
C VAL A 129 -8.08 -27.39 9.97
N SER A 130 -7.41 -26.35 10.46
CA SER A 130 -7.02 -25.20 9.65
C SER A 130 -6.05 -25.58 8.53
N THR A 131 -5.04 -26.41 8.81
CA THR A 131 -4.11 -26.93 7.78
C THR A 131 -4.87 -27.65 6.68
N TRP A 132 -5.84 -28.49 7.05
CA TRP A 132 -6.67 -29.22 6.08
C TRP A 132 -7.48 -28.25 5.20
N MET A 133 -8.12 -27.24 5.80
CA MET A 133 -8.90 -26.23 5.06
C MET A 133 -8.01 -25.44 4.09
N GLN A 134 -6.83 -25.03 4.54
CA GLN A 134 -5.90 -24.21 3.76
C GLN A 134 -5.29 -24.98 2.58
N THR A 135 -5.02 -26.27 2.75
CA THR A 135 -4.28 -27.08 1.75
C THR A 135 -5.15 -27.97 0.88
N ARG A 136 -6.41 -28.27 1.28
CA ARG A 136 -7.24 -29.29 0.62
C ARG A 136 -8.69 -28.89 0.34
N ALA A 137 -9.19 -27.74 0.82
CA ALA A 137 -10.57 -27.34 0.61
C ALA A 137 -10.83 -26.61 -0.72
N CYS A 138 -9.88 -26.65 -1.67
CA CYS A 138 -10.07 -26.16 -3.03
C CYS A 138 -10.48 -27.29 -3.98
#